data_AF-A0A956HEJ5-F1
#
_entry.id   AF-A0A956HEJ5-F1
#
_cell.length_a   1.000
_cell.length_b   1.000
_cell.length_c   1.000
_cell.angle_alpha   90.00
_cell.angle_beta   90.00
_cell.angle_gamma   90.00
#
_symmetry.space_group_name_H-M   'P 1'
#
loop_
_entity.id
_entity.type
_entity.pdbx_description
1 polymer ?
#
loop_
_entity_poly.entity_id
_entity_poly.type
_entity_poly.pdbx_seq_one_letter_code
_entity_poly.pdbx_strand_id
1 'polypeptide(L)' 'MATVIELPRLTDTMEEGVIAQWHVKVGDKVKRGQMIAEIETDKATMEFESFEAGYVLAL' A
#
# COMPACT_ATOMS: atom_id res chain seq x y z
N MET A 1 1.65 -15.49 11.68
CA MET A 1 2.16 -15.57 10.31
C MET A 1 2.09 -14.17 9.73
N ALA A 2 3.12 -13.73 9.00
CA ALA A 2 3.12 -12.45 8.32
C ALA A 2 2.68 -12.66 6.87
N THR A 3 1.73 -11.87 6.38
CA THR A 3 1.38 -11.85 4.96
C THR A 3 2.27 -10.84 4.26
N VAL A 4 3.04 -11.26 3.26
CA VAL A 4 3.73 -10.31 2.38
C VAL A 4 2.68 -9.74 1.45
N ILE A 5 2.47 -8.42 1.53
CA ILE A 5 1.58 -7.70 0.63
C ILE A 5 2.45 -7.14 -0.49
N GLU A 6 2.40 -7.79 -1.65
CA GLU A 6 3.00 -7.26 -2.87
C GLU A 6 2.06 -6.20 -3.45
N LEU A 7 2.63 -5.17 -4.09
CA LEU A 7 1.86 -4.13 -4.75
C LEU A 7 0.99 -4.78 -5.84
N PRO A 8 -0.35 -4.84 -5.68
CA PRO A 8 -1.19 -5.41 -6.72
C PRO A 8 -1.16 -4.46 -7.93
N ARG A 9 -1.32 -5.01 -9.14
CA ARG A 9 -1.53 -4.17 -10.33
C ARG A 9 -2.82 -3.38 -10.12
N LEU A 10 -2.71 -2.09 -9.83
CA LEU A 10 -3.87 -1.22 -9.55
C LEU A 10 -4.64 -0.83 -10.80
N THR A 11 -4.04 -0.96 -11.99
CA THR A 11 -4.70 -0.68 -13.27
C THR A 11 -4.18 -1.63 -14.34
N ASP A 12 -5.04 -2.02 -15.29
CA ASP A 12 -4.67 -2.91 -16.41
C ASP A 12 -3.52 -2.36 -17.28
N THR A 13 -3.33 -1.04 -17.31
CA THR A 13 -2.27 -0.34 -18.05
C THR A 13 -1.09 0.11 -17.19
N MET A 14 -1.04 -0.26 -15.92
CA MET A 14 0.04 0.15 -15.02
C MET A 14 1.27 -0.73 -15.27
N GLU A 15 2.28 -0.16 -15.94
CA GLU A 15 3.60 -0.77 -16.14
C GLU A 15 4.56 -0.45 -14.99
N GLU A 16 4.53 0.79 -14.48
CA GLU A 16 5.36 1.28 -13.39
C GLU A 16 4.52 2.10 -12.41
N GLY A 17 4.75 1.88 -11.11
CA GLY A 17 4.09 2.59 -10.02
C GLY A 17 5.10 2.88 -8.93
N VAL A 18 5.22 4.14 -8.55
CA VAL A 18 6.16 4.55 -7.50
C VAL A 18 5.36 4.80 -6.22
N ILE A 19 5.85 4.30 -5.10
CA ILE A 19 5.27 4.65 -3.80
C ILE A 19 5.64 6.11 -3.52
N ALA A 20 4.65 6.99 -3.60
CA ALA A 20 4.82 8.41 -3.36
C ALA A 20 5.09 8.65 -1.87
N GLN A 21 4.27 8.04 -1.00
CA GLN A 21 4.40 8.23 0.43
C GLN A 21 3.82 7.04 1.23
N TRP A 22 4.52 6.63 2.27
CA TRP A 22 3.99 5.72 3.28
C TRP A 22 3.28 6.50 4.39
N HIS A 23 2.04 6.10 4.69
CA HIS A 23 1.21 6.67 5.77
C HIS A 23 1.26 5.83 7.05
N VAL A 24 2.00 4.73 7.02
CA VAL A 24 2.23 3.85 8.16
C VAL A 24 3.72 3.67 8.40
N LYS A 25 4.09 3.24 9.59
CA LYS A 25 5.47 2.89 9.95
C LYS A 25 5.56 1.45 10.40
N VAL A 26 6.77 0.89 10.35
CA VAL A 26 7.04 -0.42 10.94
C VAL A 26 6.70 -0.39 12.44
N GLY A 27 5.87 -1.34 12.87
CA GLY A 27 5.31 -1.43 14.21
C GLY A 27 3.93 -0.78 14.36
N ASP A 28 3.44 -0.01 13.38
CA ASP A 28 2.10 0.57 13.47
C ASP A 28 1.01 -0.47 13.29
N LYS A 29 -0.11 -0.23 13.98
CA LYS A 29 -1.31 -1.03 13.86
C LYS A 29 -2.17 -0.50 12.71
N VAL A 30 -2.40 -1.36 11.73
CA VAL A 30 -3.25 -1.08 10.56
C VAL A 30 -4.60 -1.78 10.68
N LYS A 31 -5.66 -1.15 10.18
CA LYS A 31 -7.00 -1.73 10.08
C LYS A 31 -7.32 -2.04 8.61
N ARG A 32 -8.26 -2.96 8.40
CA ARG A 32 -8.81 -3.20 7.06
C ARG A 32 -9.51 -1.93 6.56
N GLY A 33 -9.18 -1.50 5.33
CA GLY A 33 -9.64 -0.25 4.75
C GLY A 33 -8.92 0.99 5.29
N GLN A 34 -7.82 0.82 6.02
CA GLN A 34 -6.96 1.95 6.40
C GLN A 34 -5.97 2.20 5.27
N MET A 35 -5.87 3.46 4.84
CA MET A 35 -4.85 3.92 3.91
C MET A 35 -3.46 3.74 4.53
N ILE A 36 -2.58 3.04 3.82
CA ILE A 36 -1.23 2.70 4.26
C ILE A 36 -0.15 3.34 3.38
N ALA A 37 -0.44 3.59 2.11
CA ALA A 37 0.48 4.24 1.19
C ALA A 37 -0.27 5.02 0.11
N GLU A 38 0.44 5.94 -0.54
CA GLU A 38 0.03 6.58 -1.79
C GLU A 38 0.94 6.06 -2.90
N ILE A 39 0.32 5.70 -4.02
CA ILE A 39 1.01 5.22 -5.20
C ILE A 39 0.80 6.26 -6.29
N GLU A 40 1.88 6.84 -6.76
CA GLU A 40 1.88 7.77 -7.87
C GLU A 40 2.17 7.00 -9.17
N THR A 41 1.30 7.23 -10.15
CA THR A 41 1.43 6.72 -11.51
C THR A 41 1.62 7.88 -12.47
N ASP A 42 1.93 7.58 -13.73
CA ASP A 42 2.01 8.56 -14.81
C ASP A 42 0.71 9.37 -15.01
N LYS A 43 -0.44 8.81 -14.61
CA LYS A 43 -1.76 9.40 -14.86
C LYS A 43 -2.44 9.98 -13.63
N ALA A 44 -2.22 9.37 -12.47
CA ALA A 44 -2.94 9.73 -11.24
C ALA A 44 -2.22 9.21 -9.99
N THR A 45 -2.53 9.83 -8.85
CA THR A 45 -2.20 9.31 -7.52
C THR A 45 -3.35 8.45 -7.02
N MET A 46 -3.04 7.24 -6.58
CA MET A 46 -4.00 6.28 -6.03
C MET A 46 -3.66 5.96 -4.57
N GLU A 47 -4.69 5.81 -3.75
CA GLU A 47 -4.54 5.45 -2.34
C GLU A 47 -4.48 3.92 -2.20
N PHE A 48 -3.45 3.43 -1.51
CA PHE A 48 -3.31 2.02 -1.18
C PHE A 48 -3.82 1.76 0.23
N GLU A 49 -4.88 0.96 0.31
CA GLU A 49 -5.51 0.59 1.57
C GLU A 49 -5.10 -0.83 2.00
N SER A 50 -4.97 -1.04 3.30
CA SER A 50 -4.73 -2.37 3.84
C SER A 50 -5.97 -3.23 3.71
N PHE A 51 -5.84 -4.39 3.07
CA PHE A 51 -6.92 -5.39 3.01
C PHE A 51 -7.07 -6.20 4.29
N GLU A 52 -6.02 -6.23 5.12
CA GLU A 52 -5.98 -6.95 6.39
C GLU A 52 -5.82 -6.00 7.57
N ALA A 53 -6.26 -6.41 8.75
CA ALA A 53 -5.99 -5.71 10.00
C ALA A 53 -4.82 -6.41 10.71
N GLY A 54 -3.85 -5.64 11.20
CA GLY A 54 -2.63 -6.22 11.76
C GLY A 54 -1.62 -5.18 12.18
N TYR A 55 -0.35 -5.58 12.19
CA TYR A 55 0.79 -4.70 12.46
C TYR A 55 1.73 -4.72 11.26
N VAL A 56 2.28 -3.56 10.91
CA VAL A 56 3.29 -3.44 9.86
C VAL A 56 4.60 -4.02 10.38
N LEU A 57 5.14 -5.04 9.71
CA LEU A 57 6.39 -5.68 10.13
C LEU A 57 7.61 -5.16 9.37
N ALA A 58 7.43 -4.70 8.12
CA ALA A 58 8.45 -4.10 7.25
C ALA A 58 7.78 -3.30 6.12
N LEU A 59 8.49 -2.33 5.54
CA LEU A 59 8.09 -1.49 4.39
C LEU A 59 9.17 -1.51 3.31
#